data_AF-A0A537J463-F1
#
_entry.id   AF-A0A537J463-F1
#
_cell.length_a   1.000
_cell.length_b   1.000
_cell.length_c   1.000
_cell.angle_alpha   90.00
_cell.angle_beta   90.00
_cell.angle_gamma   90.00
#
_symmetry.space_group_name_H-M   'P 1'
#
loop_
_entity.id
_entity.type
_entity.pdbx_description
1 polymer ?
#
loop_
_entity_poly.entity_id
_entity_poly.type
_entity_poly.pdbx_seq_one_letter_code
_entity_poly.pdbx_strand_id
1 'polypeptide(L)'
;MNSVAQKFDISRPAISKHIKILTQCGLIVIKQDGRHRYCEAKLDKLNEVSDWVEQHRKFWTRKLDALETYLDELQAKEKHKSKKIRSPKNLRTQRRTRKK
;
A
#
# COMPACT_ATOMS: atom_id res chain seq x y z
N MET A 1 25.56 23.27 15.36
CA MET A 1 24.17 23.59 15.80
C MET A 1 23.72 25.00 15.41
N ASN A 2 24.49 26.07 15.70
CA ASN A 2 24.10 27.44 15.34
C ASN A 2 23.88 27.67 13.83
N SER A 3 24.72 27.09 12.98
CA SER A 3 24.59 27.16 11.53
C SER A 3 23.34 26.47 10.98
N VAL A 4 22.94 25.35 11.58
CA VAL A 4 21.69 24.65 11.22
C VAL A 4 20.49 25.49 11.61
N ALA A 5 20.52 26.09 12.81
CA ALA A 5 19.41 26.90 13.30
C ALA A 5 19.17 28.18 12.48
N GLN A 6 20.19 28.73 11.83
CA GLN A 6 20.08 29.91 10.96
C GLN A 6 19.42 29.62 9.60
N LYS A 7 19.32 28.34 9.19
CA LYS A 7 18.73 27.94 7.90
C LYS A 7 17.21 27.74 7.96
N PHE A 8 16.59 27.92 9.13
CA PHE A 8 15.15 27.71 9.30
C PHE A 8 14.52 28.91 10.01
N ASP A 9 13.34 29.33 9.53
CA ASP A 9 12.52 30.41 10.12
C ASP A 9 11.75 29.97 11.38
N ILE A 10 12.28 29.01 12.13
CA ILE A 10 11.68 28.53 13.39
C ILE A 10 12.58 28.84 14.58
N SER A 11 11.97 28.92 15.75
CA SER A 11 12.71 29.26 16.97
C SER A 11 13.79 28.22 17.28
N ARG A 12 14.96 28.70 17.74
CA ARG A 12 16.08 27.85 18.19
C ARG A 12 15.68 26.73 19.17
N PRO A 13 14.82 26.95 20.18
CA PRO A 13 14.35 25.87 21.03
C PRO A 13 13.49 24.84 20.30
N ALA A 14 12.70 25.24 19.30
CA ALA A 14 11.98 24.28 18.44
C ALA A 14 12.96 23.42 17.63
N ILE A 15 13.97 24.04 17.01
CA ILE A 15 15.02 23.32 16.27
C ILE A 15 15.75 22.31 17.16
N SER A 16 16.07 22.70 18.40
CA SER A 16 16.68 21.80 19.39
C SER A 16 15.79 20.58 19.69
N LYS A 17 14.47 20.77 19.83
CA LYS A 17 13.51 19.67 20.00
C LYS A 17 13.48 18.75 18.77
N HIS A 18 13.42 19.31 17.57
CA HIS A 18 13.44 18.51 16.34
C HIS A 18 14.73 17.71 16.20
N ILE A 19 15.90 18.32 16.44
CA ILE A 19 17.19 17.61 16.41
C ILE A 19 17.23 16.48 17.44
N LYS A 20 16.70 16.69 18.66
CA LYS A 20 16.61 15.63 19.67
C LYS A 20 15.77 14.45 19.18
N ILE A 21 14.59 14.70 18.62
CA ILE A 21 13.71 13.66 18.09
C ILE A 21 14.40 12.92 16.93
N LEU A 22 14.98 13.65 15.98
CA LEU A 22 15.69 13.05 14.85
C LEU A 22 16.91 12.24 15.29
N THR A 23 17.56 12.62 16.38
CA THR A 23 18.65 11.85 16.99
C THR A 23 18.12 10.58 17.65
N GLN A 24 16.98 10.64 18.36
CA GLN A 24 16.31 9.47 18.95
C GLN A 24 15.85 8.47 17.89
N CYS A 25 15.37 8.96 16.75
CA CYS A 25 15.03 8.12 15.58
C CYS A 25 16.27 7.55 14.86
N GLY A 26 17.48 7.96 15.25
CA GLY A 26 18.73 7.53 14.60
C GLY A 26 19.00 8.19 13.24
N LEU A 27 18.22 9.19 12.85
CA LEU A 27 18.35 9.90 11.56
C LEU A 27 19.46 10.96 11.59
N ILE A 28 19.86 11.40 12.77
CA ILE A 28 20.95 12.37 12.98
C ILE A 28 21.90 11.84 14.04
N VAL A 29 23.20 12.00 13.81
CA VAL A 29 24.24 11.75 14.81
C VAL A 29 24.89 13.08 15.17
N ILE A 30 25.03 13.33 16.47
CA ILE A 30 25.73 14.50 16.99
C ILE A 30 27.12 14.05 17.45
N LYS A 31 28.17 14.53 16.78
CA LYS A 31 29.56 14.33 17.21
C LYS A 31 30.06 15.61 17.86
N GLN A 32 30.67 15.47 19.03
CA GLN A 32 31.36 16.57 19.70
C GLN A 32 32.86 16.46 19.40
N ASP A 33 33.42 17.56 18.92
CA ASP A 33 34.85 17.70 18.65
C ASP A 33 35.34 18.97 19.34
N GLY A 34 35.96 18.79 20.52
CA GLY A 34 36.33 19.88 21.42
C GLY A 34 35.12 20.77 21.76
N ARG A 35 35.17 22.03 21.32
CA ARG A 35 34.10 23.04 21.53
C ARG A 35 33.02 23.01 20.43
N HIS A 36 33.23 22.26 19.35
CA HIS A 36 32.32 22.21 18.22
C HIS A 36 31.38 21.00 18.32
N ARG A 37 30.13 21.20 17.88
CA ARG A 37 29.13 20.15 17.74
C ARG A 37 28.73 20.03 16.28
N TYR A 38 29.13 18.92 15.67
CA TYR A 38 28.78 18.56 14.30
C TYR A 38 27.50 17.73 14.31
N CYS A 39 26.57 18.09 13.43
CA CYS A 39 25.33 17.36 13.18
C CYS A 39 25.48 16.67 11.83
N GLU A 40 25.46 15.34 11.83
CA GLU A 40 25.61 14.50 10.65
C GLU A 40 24.28 13.77 10.40
N ALA A 41 23.72 13.87 9.20
CA ALA A 41 22.52 13.14 8.84
C ALA A 41 22.89 11.71 8.43
N LYS A 42 22.28 10.71 9.08
CA LYS A 42 22.43 9.30 8.74
C LYS A 42 21.09 8.77 8.21
N LEU A 43 21.03 8.64 6.89
CA LEU A 43 19.83 8.17 6.19
C LEU A 43 19.71 6.63 6.22
N ASP A 44 20.74 5.91 6.66
CA ASP A 44 20.76 4.44 6.72
C ASP A 44 19.57 3.85 7.48
N LYS A 45 19.12 4.54 8.54
CA LYS A 45 17.95 4.17 9.35
C LYS A 45 16.62 4.26 8.58
N LEU A 46 16.55 5.04 7.49
CA LEU A 46 15.36 5.09 6.63
C LEU A 46 15.23 3.85 5.74
N ASN A 47 16.33 3.17 5.43
CA ASN A 47 16.27 1.95 4.62
C ASN A 47 15.48 0.86 5.36
N GLU A 48 15.68 0.73 6.66
CA GLU A 48 14.93 -0.22 7.51
C GLU A 48 13.42 0.05 7.45
N VAL A 49 13.01 1.33 7.44
CA VAL A 49 11.60 1.73 7.29
C VAL A 49 11.11 1.42 5.87
N SER A 50 11.91 1.72 4.85
CA SER A 50 11.56 1.44 3.45
C SER A 50 11.36 -0.06 3.22
N ASP A 51 12.24 -0.90 3.75
CA ASP A 51 12.15 -2.36 3.63
C ASP A 51 10.90 -2.89 4.34
N TRP A 52 10.61 -2.37 5.54
CA TRP A 52 9.38 -2.71 6.27
C TRP A 52 8.12 -2.29 5.48
N VAL A 53 8.09 -1.08 4.92
CA VAL A 53 6.97 -0.60 4.09
C VAL A 53 6.80 -1.47 2.85
N GLU A 54 7.89 -1.86 2.18
CA GLU A 54 7.83 -2.70 0.98
C GLU A 54 7.29 -4.11 1.28
N GLN A 55 7.62 -4.67 2.44
CA GLN A 55 7.01 -5.93 2.91
C GLN A 55 5.50 -5.79 3.10
N HIS A 56 5.06 -4.69 3.72
CA HIS A 56 3.63 -4.41 3.92
C HIS A 56 2.92 -4.18 2.61
N ARG A 57 3.54 -3.47 1.67
CA ARG A 57 3.02 -3.25 0.33
C ARG A 57 2.73 -4.58 -0.36
N LYS A 58 3.71 -5.50 -0.40
CA LYS A 58 3.53 -6.83 -1.00
C LYS A 58 2.40 -7.63 -0.36
N PHE A 59 2.26 -7.56 0.97
CA PHE A 59 1.16 -8.22 1.68
C PHE A 59 -0.21 -7.69 1.23
N TRP A 60 -0.37 -6.36 1.20
CA TRP A 60 -1.64 -5.73 0.82
C TRP A 60 -1.96 -5.90 -0.66
N THR A 61 -0.98 -5.80 -1.55
CA THR A 61 -1.17 -6.04 -2.99
C THR A 61 -1.74 -7.45 -3.22
N ARG A 62 -1.13 -8.49 -2.62
CA ARG A 62 -1.63 -9.88 -2.77
C ARG A 62 -3.06 -10.05 -2.24
N LYS A 63 -3.41 -9.37 -1.15
CA LYS A 63 -4.78 -9.40 -0.59
C LYS A 63 -5.79 -8.74 -1.53
N LEU A 64 -5.41 -7.62 -2.15
CA LEU A 64 -6.26 -6.90 -3.09
C LEU A 64 -6.40 -7.65 -4.41
N ASP A 65 -5.33 -8.25 -4.94
CA ASP A 65 -5.38 -9.08 -6.15
C ASP A 65 -6.31 -10.30 -5.96
N ALA A 66 -6.27 -10.93 -4.78
CA ALA A 66 -7.17 -12.03 -4.45
C ALA A 66 -8.64 -11.57 -4.37
N LEU A 67 -8.89 -10.35 -3.89
CA LEU A 67 -10.22 -9.76 -3.85
C LEU A 67 -10.73 -9.46 -5.26
N GLU A 68 -9.89 -8.93 -6.14
CA GLU A 68 -10.21 -8.69 -7.55
C GLU A 68 -10.60 -9.99 -8.25
N THR A 69 -9.80 -11.04 -8.07
CA THR A 69 -10.08 -12.38 -8.61
C THR A 69 -11.43 -12.91 -8.14
N TYR A 70 -11.74 -12.76 -6.84
CA TYR A 70 -13.01 -13.20 -6.28
C TYR A 70 -14.22 -12.43 -6.83
N LEU A 71 -14.08 -11.11 -7.02
CA LEU A 71 -15.11 -10.28 -7.62
C LEU A 71 -15.36 -10.66 -9.09
N ASP A 72 -14.30 -10.93 -9.85
CA ASP A 72 -14.40 -11.37 -11.24
C ASP A 72 -15.13 -12.71 -11.37
N GLU A 73 -14.83 -13.67 -10.48
CA GLU A 73 -15.54 -14.95 -10.44
C GLU A 73 -17.05 -14.79 -10.15
N LEU A 74 -17.40 -13.89 -9.23
CA LEU A 74 -18.80 -13.59 -8.92
C LEU A 74 -19.52 -12.97 -10.12
N GLN A 75 -18.90 -11.98 -10.79
CA GLN A 75 -19.47 -11.36 -11.98
C GLN A 75 -19.61 -12.35 -13.15
N ALA A 76 -18.64 -13.24 -13.33
CA ALA A 76 -18.71 -14.30 -14.34
C ALA A 76 -19.88 -15.27 -14.06
N LYS A 77 -20.10 -15.64 -12.80
CA LYS A 77 -21.23 -16.49 -12.37
C LYS A 77 -22.58 -15.81 -12.62
N GLU A 78 -22.71 -14.50 -12.39
CA GLU A 78 -23.94 -13.75 -12.69
C GLU A 78 -24.24 -13.69 -14.18
N LYS A 79 -23.22 -13.43 -15.02
CA LYS A 79 -23.36 -13.43 -16.49
C LYS A 79 -23.78 -14.80 -17.04
N HIS A 80 -23.31 -15.90 -16.44
CA HIS A 80 -23.71 -17.26 -16.82
C HIS A 80 -25.15 -17.60 -16.42
N LYS A 81 -25.66 -17.09 -15.28
CA LYS A 81 -27.07 -17.25 -14.89
C LYS A 81 -28.02 -16.54 -15.85
N SER A 82 -27.71 -15.31 -16.28
CA SER A 82 -28.60 -14.55 -17.18
C SER A 82 -28.70 -15.16 -18.58
N LYS A 83 -27.62 -15.76 -19.10
CA LYS A 83 -27.63 -16.48 -20.39
C LYS A 83 -28.47 -17.76 -20.33
N LYS A 84 -28.46 -18.50 -19.21
CA LYS A 84 -29.22 -19.75 -19.06
C LYS A 84 -30.74 -19.53 -18.98
N ILE A 85 -31.17 -18.35 -18.52
CA ILE A 85 -32.59 -17.95 -18.43
C ILE A 85 -33.15 -17.48 -19.78
N ARG A 86 -32.30 -16.94 -20.67
CA ARG A 86 -32.71 -16.41 -21.99
C ARG A 86 -32.81 -17.47 -23.09
N SER A 87 -32.42 -18.73 -22.86
CA SER A 87 -32.63 -19.82 -23.83
C SER A 87 -34.13 -20.16 -23.92
N PRO A 88 -34.81 -19.94 -25.06
CA PRO A 88 -36.21 -20.27 -25.18
C PRO A 88 -36.37 -21.79 -25.25
N LYS A 89 -37.00 -22.39 -24.23
CA LYS A 89 -37.55 -23.75 -24.30
C LYS A 89 -38.77 -23.72 -25.22
N ASN A 90 -38.56 -23.73 -26.53
CA ASN A 90 -39.62 -24.04 -27.48
C ASN A 90 -39.07 -24.96 -28.57
N LEU A 91 -39.25 -26.27 -28.38
CA LEU A 91 -39.85 -27.07 -29.43
C LEU A 91 -40.77 -28.13 -28.80
N ARG A 92 -42.02 -27.70 -28.69
CA ARG A 92 -43.17 -28.46 -28.24
C ARG A 92 -43.54 -29.49 -29.31
N THR A 93 -43.44 -30.75 -28.92
CA THR A 93 -44.35 -31.88 -29.19
C THR A 93 -45.53 -31.61 -30.14
N GLN A 94 -45.59 -32.35 -31.26
CA GLN A 94 -46.83 -32.93 -31.83
C GLN A 94 -46.45 -34.28 -32.49
N ARG A 95 -46.58 -35.43 -31.84
CA ARG A 95 -47.76 -36.34 -31.85
C ARG A 95 -48.58 -36.33 -33.16
N ARG A 96 -48.50 -37.43 -33.92
CA ARG A 96 -49.60 -38.11 -34.66
C ARG A 96 -49.00 -39.30 -35.45
N THR A 97 -48.95 -40.52 -34.90
CA THR A 97 -49.94 -41.61 -35.07
C THR A 97 -50.23 -42.02 -36.52
N ARG A 98 -50.00 -43.33 -36.79
CA ARG A 98 -50.92 -44.30 -37.47
C ARG A 98 -50.59 -44.74 -38.91
N LYS A 99 -50.36 -46.07 -39.05
CA LYS A 99 -50.58 -46.97 -40.22
C LYS A 99 -49.72 -46.65 -41.47
N LYS A 100 -49.20 -47.60 -42.24
CA LYS A 100 -49.67 -48.93 -42.62
C LYS A 100 -48.47 -49.73 -43.14
#